data_AF-A0A925E6M3-F1
#
_entry.id   AF-A0A925E6M3-F1
#
_cell.length_a   1.000
_cell.length_b   1.000
_cell.length_c   1.000
_cell.angle_alpha   90.00
_cell.angle_beta   90.00
_cell.angle_gamma   90.00
#
_symmetry.space_group_name_H-M   'P 1'
#
loop_
_entity.id
_entity.type
_entity.pdbx_description
1 polymer ?
#
loop_
_entity_poly.entity_id
_entity_poly.type
_entity_poly.pdbx_seq_one_letter_code
_entity_poly.pdbx_strand_id
1 'polypeptide(L)'
;QSAGSTNQEYTIQGKESFDWKEASKTFTANYKKPVKTMTVPLGLLKFLGLFSQKMFYGARICEAMNKYPEKFESEKTWKELGQPVISLSDYTKKL
;
A
#
# COMPACT_ATOMS: atom_id res chain seq x y z
N GLN A 1 -24.95 32.56 7.97
CA GLN A 1 -24.80 31.10 8.15
C GLN A 1 -23.32 30.82 8.32
N SER A 2 -22.96 30.05 9.35
CA SER A 2 -21.58 29.83 9.78
C SER A 2 -20.77 29.09 8.71
N ALA A 3 -19.53 29.54 8.47
CA ALA A 3 -18.53 28.71 7.84
C ALA A 3 -18.32 27.45 8.71
N GLY A 4 -18.62 26.25 8.19
CA GLY A 4 -18.17 24.99 8.82
C GLY A 4 -19.18 23.86 9.06
N SER A 5 -20.32 23.75 8.35
CA SER A 5 -21.30 22.66 8.60
C SER A 5 -21.17 21.40 7.73
N THR A 6 -20.18 21.26 6.83
CA THR A 6 -20.07 20.09 5.93
C THR A 6 -18.66 19.52 5.75
N ASN A 7 -17.74 19.73 6.67
CA ASN A 7 -16.44 19.05 6.61
C ASN A 7 -16.63 17.58 6.98
N GLN A 8 -16.28 16.67 6.07
CA GLN A 8 -16.33 15.23 6.27
C GLN A 8 -14.93 14.65 6.07
N GLU A 9 -14.55 13.72 6.94
CA GLU A 9 -13.33 12.93 6.81
C GLU A 9 -13.70 11.50 6.37
N TYR A 10 -12.90 10.96 5.46
CA TYR A 10 -13.09 9.64 4.87
C TYR A 10 -11.78 8.87 4.86
N THR A 11 -11.78 7.68 5.44
CA THR A 11 -10.68 6.72 5.27
C THR A 11 -10.79 6.09 3.88
N ILE A 12 -9.67 5.99 3.15
CA ILE A 12 -9.63 5.39 1.82
C ILE A 12 -8.85 4.08 1.89
N GLN A 13 -9.51 2.96 1.59
CA GLN A 13 -8.89 1.63 1.48
C GLN A 13 -9.40 0.87 0.26
N GLY A 14 -8.54 0.00 -0.25
CA GLY A 14 -8.85 -0.93 -1.32
C GLY A 14 -9.77 -2.06 -0.87
N LYS A 15 -10.29 -2.82 -1.84
CA LYS A 15 -11.15 -4.00 -1.58
C LYS A 15 -10.39 -5.19 -1.00
N GLU A 16 -9.10 -5.24 -1.27
CA GLU A 16 -8.21 -6.33 -0.93
C GLU A 16 -7.11 -5.76 -0.03
N SER A 17 -6.79 -6.48 1.05
CA SER A 17 -5.57 -6.22 1.83
C SER A 17 -4.51 -7.24 1.38
N PHE A 18 -3.27 -6.79 1.32
CA PHE A 18 -2.14 -7.62 0.89
C PHE A 18 -0.99 -7.44 1.86
N ASP A 19 -0.33 -8.53 2.22
CA ASP A 19 1.03 -8.45 2.71
C ASP A 19 2.02 -8.20 1.55
N TRP A 20 3.29 -7.92 1.89
CA TRP A 20 4.33 -7.67 0.90
C TRP A 20 4.54 -8.83 -0.07
N LYS A 21 4.39 -10.08 0.38
CA LYS A 21 4.61 -11.28 -0.41
C LYS A 21 3.46 -11.48 -1.39
N GLU A 22 2.23 -11.30 -0.94
CA GLU A 22 1.03 -11.39 -1.75
C GLU A 22 1.00 -10.28 -2.81
N ALA A 23 1.23 -9.03 -2.41
CA ALA A 23 1.29 -7.91 -3.34
C ALA A 23 2.36 -8.12 -4.42
N SER A 24 3.56 -8.56 -4.02
CA SER A 24 4.66 -8.83 -4.95
C SER A 24 4.33 -9.99 -5.91
N LYS A 25 3.71 -11.06 -5.40
CA LYS A 25 3.26 -12.19 -6.23
C LYS A 25 2.20 -11.75 -7.24
N THR A 26 1.19 -11.02 -6.79
CA THR A 26 0.11 -10.50 -7.65
C THR A 26 0.67 -9.57 -8.72
N PHE A 27 1.60 -8.68 -8.36
CA PHE A 27 2.24 -7.79 -9.32
C PHE A 27 3.05 -8.57 -10.36
N THR A 28 3.99 -9.40 -9.92
CA THR A 28 4.88 -10.14 -10.84
C THR A 28 4.14 -11.09 -11.77
N ALA A 29 3.03 -11.68 -11.32
CA ALA A 29 2.19 -12.54 -12.15
C ALA A 29 1.41 -11.80 -13.26
N ASN A 30 1.19 -10.49 -13.11
CA ASN A 30 0.37 -9.70 -14.02
C ASN A 30 1.16 -8.65 -14.82
N TYR A 31 2.46 -8.49 -14.53
CA TYR A 31 3.31 -7.49 -15.18
C TYR A 31 3.84 -7.99 -16.53
N LYS A 32 3.80 -7.13 -17.56
CA LYS A 32 4.15 -7.51 -18.94
C LYS A 32 5.61 -7.91 -19.14
N LYS A 33 6.51 -7.41 -18.28
CA LYS A 33 7.96 -7.64 -18.40
C LYS A 33 8.41 -8.57 -17.28
N PRO A 34 9.45 -9.40 -17.52
CA PRO A 34 10.00 -10.24 -16.47
C PRO A 34 10.58 -9.38 -15.35
N VAL A 35 10.11 -9.61 -14.13
CA VAL A 35 10.57 -8.95 -12.91
C VAL A 35 10.84 -10.01 -11.86
N LYS A 36 11.81 -9.75 -10.98
CA LYS A 36 12.18 -10.65 -9.89
C LYS A 36 11.88 -10.00 -8.56
N THR A 37 11.48 -10.82 -7.59
CA THR A 37 11.29 -10.41 -6.20
C THR A 37 12.48 -10.87 -5.37
N MET A 38 12.85 -10.08 -4.37
CA MET A 38 13.82 -10.48 -3.36
C MET A 38 13.30 -10.11 -1.98
N THR A 39 13.62 -10.93 -0.98
CA THR A 39 13.32 -10.65 0.41
C THR A 39 14.63 -10.35 1.13
N VAL A 40 14.65 -9.26 1.89
CA VAL A 40 15.81 -8.88 2.71
C VAL A 40 15.38 -8.69 4.16
N PRO A 41 16.22 -9.07 5.14
CA PRO A 41 15.94 -8.75 6.54
C PRO A 41 15.86 -7.24 6.76
N LEU A 42 14.91 -6.78 7.59
CA LEU A 42 14.71 -5.36 7.86
C LEU A 42 15.97 -4.70 8.46
N GLY A 43 16.74 -5.42 9.28
CA GLY A 43 18.00 -4.93 9.83
C GLY A 43 19.03 -4.59 8.75
N LEU A 44 19.15 -5.45 7.73
CA LEU A 44 20.03 -5.19 6.58
C LEU A 44 19.53 -3.99 5.76
N LEU A 45 18.22 -3.90 5.52
CA LEU A 45 17.63 -2.77 4.81
C LEU A 45 17.87 -1.43 5.54
N LYS A 46 17.76 -1.42 6.87
CA LYS A 46 18.09 -0.25 7.71
C LYS A 46 19.57 0.13 7.62
N PHE A 47 20.48 -0.85 7.66
CA PHE A 47 21.91 -0.62 7.50
C PHE A 47 22.24 0.00 6.13
N LEU A 48 21.67 -0.56 5.05
CA LEU A 48 21.82 0.02 3.69
C LEU A 48 21.21 1.42 3.59
N GLY A 49 20.18 1.72 4.39
CA GLY A 49 19.59 3.05 4.50
C GLY A 49 20.57 4.12 4.99
N LEU A 50 21.61 3.78 5.73
CA LEU A 50 22.64 4.74 6.16
C LEU A 50 23.43 5.32 4.97
N PHE A 51 23.46 4.60 3.84
CA PHE A 51 24.22 4.97 2.65
C PHE A 51 23.32 5.36 1.47
N SER A 52 21.99 5.19 1.58
CA SER A 52 21.05 5.47 0.51
C SER A 52 19.72 5.96 1.04
N GLN A 53 19.36 7.20 0.67
CA GLN A 53 18.10 7.83 1.10
C GLN A 53 16.87 7.04 0.63
N LYS A 54 16.94 6.41 -0.55
CA LYS A 54 15.87 5.55 -1.06
C LYS A 54 15.66 4.33 -0.18
N MET A 55 16.76 3.69 0.24
CA MET A 55 16.71 2.52 1.13
C MET A 55 16.30 2.90 2.53
N PHE A 56 16.73 4.07 3.03
CA PHE A 56 16.29 4.62 4.31
C PHE A 56 14.78 4.80 4.35
N TYR A 57 14.22 5.43 3.31
CA TYR A 57 12.77 5.61 3.18
C TYR A 57 12.04 4.26 3.12
N GLY A 58 12.50 3.33 2.29
CA GLY A 58 11.94 1.98 2.21
C GLY A 58 11.96 1.23 3.55
N ALA A 59 13.09 1.30 4.28
CA ALA A 59 13.22 0.69 5.61
C ALA A 59 12.19 1.20 6.61
N ARG A 60 11.89 2.51 6.57
CA ARG A 60 10.91 3.14 7.47
C ARG A 60 9.48 2.74 7.13
N ILE A 61 9.13 2.63 5.85
CA ILE A 61 7.84 2.09 5.41
C ILE A 61 7.67 0.65 5.88
N CYS A 62 8.64 -0.22 5.58
CA CYS A 62 8.57 -1.62 5.98
C CYS A 62 8.46 -1.77 7.51
N GLU A 63 9.21 -0.97 8.27
CA GLU A 63 9.11 -0.96 9.73
C GLU A 63 7.72 -0.53 10.23
N ALA A 64 7.15 0.53 9.66
CA ALA A 64 5.83 1.01 10.04
C ALA A 64 4.74 -0.03 9.73
N MET A 65 4.77 -0.61 8.52
CA MET A 65 3.81 -1.63 8.11
C MET A 65 3.92 -2.92 8.94
N ASN A 66 5.13 -3.35 9.30
CA ASN A 66 5.31 -4.54 10.15
C ASN A 66 4.77 -4.35 11.58
N LYS A 67 4.66 -3.11 12.05
CA LYS A 67 4.15 -2.76 13.39
C LYS A 67 2.66 -2.43 13.38
N TYR A 68 2.06 -2.28 12.20
CA TYR A 68 0.68 -1.86 12.04
C TYR A 68 -0.13 -2.94 11.33
N PRO A 69 -0.88 -3.78 12.07
CA PRO A 69 -1.88 -4.64 11.45
C PRO A 69 -3.01 -3.76 10.93
N GLU A 70 -3.14 -3.67 9.60
CA GLU A 70 -4.20 -2.89 8.96
C GLU A 70 -5.58 -3.39 9.42
N LYS A 71 -6.44 -2.47 9.85
CA LYS A 71 -7.86 -2.71 10.11
C LYS A 71 -8.68 -2.06 9.01
N PHE A 72 -9.78 -2.70 8.64
CA PHE A 72 -10.71 -2.11 7.67
C PHE A 72 -11.58 -1.04 8.35
N GLU A 73 -11.52 0.18 7.84
CA GLU A 73 -12.19 1.38 8.38
C GLU A 73 -12.94 2.19 7.30
N SER A 74 -12.93 1.72 6.05
CA SER A 74 -13.49 2.47 4.90
C SER A 74 -14.96 2.14 4.60
N GLU A 75 -15.68 1.50 5.53
CA GLU A 75 -17.09 1.15 5.33
C GLU A 75 -17.97 2.38 5.06
N LYS A 76 -17.79 3.45 5.86
CA LYS A 76 -18.51 4.72 5.66
C LYS A 76 -18.24 5.28 4.27
N THR A 77 -16.97 5.37 3.90
CA THR A 77 -16.51 5.85 2.58
C THR A 77 -17.17 5.06 1.46
N TRP A 78 -17.21 3.73 1.56
CA TRP A 78 -17.80 2.90 0.51
C TRP A 78 -19.31 3.06 0.38
N LYS A 79 -20.01 3.27 1.50
CA LYS A 79 -21.47 3.53 1.50
C LYS A 79 -21.81 4.90 0.90
N GLU A 80 -21.01 5.92 1.20
CA GLU A 80 -21.31 7.31 0.83
C GLU A 80 -20.71 7.72 -0.52
N LEU A 81 -19.51 7.26 -0.84
CA LEU A 81 -18.75 7.65 -2.03
C LEU A 81 -18.61 6.52 -3.07
N GLY A 82 -19.02 5.30 -2.72
CA GLY A 82 -18.87 4.12 -3.55
C GLY A 82 -17.55 3.35 -3.32
N GLN A 83 -17.48 2.15 -3.88
CA GLN A 83 -16.35 1.25 -3.70
C GLN A 83 -15.28 1.43 -4.78
N PRO A 84 -14.00 1.12 -4.49
CA PRO A 84 -12.94 1.07 -5.49
C PRO A 84 -13.25 0.08 -6.62
N VAL A 85 -12.95 0.44 -7.87
CA VAL A 85 -13.26 -0.39 -9.06
C VAL A 85 -12.04 -1.05 -9.71
N ILE A 86 -10.82 -0.66 -9.31
CA ILE A 86 -9.57 -1.19 -9.87
C ILE A 86 -8.91 -2.11 -8.84
N SER A 87 -8.56 -3.33 -9.23
CA SER A 87 -7.71 -4.23 -8.43
C SER A 87 -6.21 -3.98 -8.68
N LEU A 88 -5.34 -4.51 -7.82
CA LEU A 88 -3.89 -4.49 -8.05
C LEU A 88 -3.53 -5.17 -9.39
N SER A 89 -4.23 -6.25 -9.73
CA SER A 89 -4.01 -6.97 -10.98
C SER A 89 -4.38 -6.13 -12.21
N ASP A 90 -5.52 -5.42 -12.16
CA ASP A 90 -5.98 -4.56 -13.25
C ASP A 90 -5.05 -3.39 -13.50
N TYR A 91 -4.55 -2.79 -12.40
CA TYR A 91 -3.55 -1.75 -12.46
C TYR A 91 -2.25 -2.26 -13.09
N THR A 92 -1.75 -3.41 -12.63
CA THR A 92 -0.47 -3.96 -13.08
C THR A 92 -0.47 -4.30 -14.58
N LYS A 93 -1.59 -4.81 -15.11
CA LYS A 93 -1.75 -5.08 -16.55
C LYS A 93 -1.69 -3.83 -17.43
N LYS A 94 -1.99 -2.65 -16.86
CA LYS A 94 -1.97 -1.35 -17.58
C LYS A 94 -0.58 -0.72 -17.63
N LEU A 95 0.32 -1.09 -16.71
CA LEU A 95 1.74 -0.70 -16.74
C LEU A 95 2.51 -1.37 -17.88
#